data_AF-A0A957EM63-F1
#
_entry.id   AF-A0A957EM63-F1
#
_cell.length_a   1.000
_cell.length_b   1.000
_cell.length_c   1.000
_cell.angle_alpha   90.00
_cell.angle_beta   90.00
_cell.angle_gamma   90.00
#
_symmetry.space_group_name_H-M   'P 1'
#
loop_
_entity.id
_entity.type
_entity.pdbx_description
1 polymer ?
#
loop_
_entity_poly.entity_id
_entity_poly.type
_entity_poly.pdbx_seq_one_letter_code
_entity_poly.pdbx_strand_id
1 'polypeptide(L)'
;MDTFIFSGPAQIQIQNGEQLSLLDRQLYFAAYELRGFAEEVMLLDYRAAGQEAADQFLRHHDRKALAARLNQPARVEIWQLGPQQLLVELDETAVTDTNTVLWMGATRTGKIPATAATIFCQEKPVSARKTAALALYEV
;
A
#
# COMPACT_ATOMS: atom_id res chain seq x y z
N MET A 1 -5.59 9.46 19.27
CA MET A 1 -6.33 10.47 18.51
C MET A 1 -5.88 10.29 17.09
N ASP A 2 -6.83 10.01 16.22
CA ASP A 2 -6.54 9.55 14.87
C ASP A 2 -6.23 10.79 14.02
N THR A 3 -5.12 10.73 13.29
CA THR A 3 -4.65 11.84 12.47
C THR A 3 -4.90 11.51 11.00
N PHE A 4 -5.69 12.33 10.33
CA PHE A 4 -5.85 12.26 8.88
C PHE A 4 -4.59 12.77 8.18
N ILE A 5 -4.10 12.03 7.18
CA ILE A 5 -2.90 12.38 6.40
C ILE A 5 -3.26 12.78 4.96
N PHE A 6 -4.08 11.98 4.27
CA PHE A 6 -4.38 12.19 2.86
C PHE A 6 -5.72 11.55 2.44
N SER A 7 -6.40 12.16 1.46
CA SER A 7 -7.48 11.56 0.68
C SER A 7 -7.42 12.05 -0.75
N GLY A 8 -7.41 11.14 -1.72
CA GLY A 8 -7.44 11.49 -3.14
C GLY A 8 -7.22 10.31 -4.08
N PRO A 9 -7.44 10.49 -5.39
CA PRO A 9 -7.12 9.46 -6.36
C PRO A 9 -5.59 9.31 -6.49
N ALA A 10 -5.09 8.08 -6.49
CA ALA A 10 -3.68 7.78 -6.72
C ALA A 10 -3.50 6.47 -7.47
N GLN A 11 -2.43 6.40 -8.26
CA GLN A 11 -1.95 5.16 -8.83
C GLN A 11 -1.25 4.34 -7.75
N ILE A 12 -1.68 3.09 -7.57
CA ILE A 12 -1.05 2.16 -6.63
C ILE A 12 0.14 1.46 -7.28
N GLN A 13 1.28 1.43 -6.58
CA GLN A 13 2.50 0.77 -7.01
C GLN A 13 3.16 -0.04 -5.87
N ILE A 14 2.75 -1.29 -5.75
CA ILE A 14 3.36 -2.30 -4.87
C ILE A 14 4.48 -3.02 -5.62
N GLN A 15 5.69 -3.00 -5.06
CA GLN A 15 6.86 -3.67 -5.62
C GLN A 15 6.96 -5.12 -5.12
N ASN A 16 6.94 -6.07 -6.06
CA ASN A 16 7.18 -7.52 -5.86
C ASN A 16 6.28 -8.26 -4.86
N GLY A 17 5.37 -7.58 -4.16
CA GLY A 17 4.39 -8.18 -3.24
C GLY A 17 4.97 -8.89 -2.00
N GLU A 18 6.30 -8.98 -1.87
CA GLU A 18 6.96 -9.74 -0.79
C GLU A 18 6.62 -9.22 0.61
N GLN A 19 6.35 -7.92 0.71
CA GLN A 19 6.00 -7.26 1.96
C GLN A 19 4.52 -7.35 2.27
N LEU A 20 3.68 -7.72 1.31
CA LEU A 20 2.26 -7.78 1.52
C LEU A 20 1.87 -9.17 2.04
N SER A 21 1.19 -9.19 3.18
CA SER A 21 0.58 -10.40 3.72
C SER A 21 -0.92 -10.20 3.78
N LEU A 22 -1.69 -11.09 3.17
CA LEU A 22 -3.13 -11.16 3.42
C LEU A 22 -3.33 -11.54 4.90
N LEU A 23 -4.05 -10.70 5.63
CA LEU A 23 -4.46 -10.95 7.00
C LEU A 23 -5.83 -11.61 7.03
N ASP A 24 -6.77 -11.03 6.29
CA ASP A 24 -8.17 -11.46 6.32
C ASP A 24 -8.89 -11.14 5.01
N ARG A 25 -9.94 -11.91 4.72
CA ARG A 25 -10.85 -11.71 3.60
C ARG A 25 -12.28 -11.68 4.14
N GLN A 26 -12.84 -10.47 4.20
CA GLN A 26 -14.21 -10.21 4.64
C GLN A 26 -15.12 -10.03 3.43
N LEU A 27 -16.45 -10.01 3.61
CA LEU A 27 -17.39 -9.91 2.47
C LEU A 27 -17.14 -8.68 1.58
N TYR A 28 -16.79 -7.54 2.19
CA TYR A 28 -16.70 -6.24 1.50
C TYR A 28 -15.28 -5.72 1.31
N PHE A 29 -14.28 -6.38 1.87
CA PHE A 29 -12.89 -5.94 1.77
C PHE A 29 -11.91 -7.09 1.95
N ALA A 30 -10.67 -6.85 1.54
CA ALA A 30 -9.53 -7.66 1.91
C ALA A 30 -8.57 -6.83 2.78
N ALA A 31 -8.10 -7.40 3.87
CA ALA A 31 -7.16 -6.76 4.78
C ALA A 31 -5.75 -7.33 4.56
N TYR A 32 -4.78 -6.45 4.41
CA TYR A 32 -3.39 -6.81 4.26
C TYR A 32 -2.52 -6.07 5.27
N GLU A 33 -1.45 -6.73 5.67
CA GLU A 33 -0.34 -6.13 6.41
C GLU A 33 0.79 -5.83 5.44
N LEU A 34 1.35 -4.62 5.52
CA LEU A 34 2.61 -4.30 4.87
C LEU A 34 3.76 -4.50 5.87
N ARG A 35 4.52 -5.57 5.66
CA ARG A 35 5.62 -6.00 6.53
C ARG A 35 6.91 -5.26 6.28
N GLY A 36 7.71 -5.16 7.34
CA GLY A 36 9.04 -4.53 7.32
C GLY A 36 9.06 -3.10 7.83
N PHE A 37 7.93 -2.61 8.34
CA PHE A 37 7.80 -1.35 9.06
C PHE A 37 7.85 -1.61 10.57
N ALA A 38 8.29 -0.61 11.35
CA ALA A 38 8.21 -0.69 12.81
C ALA A 38 6.78 -0.42 13.31
N GLU A 39 6.02 0.28 12.49
CA GLU A 39 4.60 0.55 12.69
C GLU A 39 3.79 -0.54 11.99
N GLU A 40 2.63 -0.86 12.55
CA GLU A 40 1.64 -1.69 11.91
C GLU A 40 1.00 -0.90 10.77
N VAL A 41 1.34 -1.28 9.54
CA VAL A 41 0.75 -0.70 8.33
C VAL A 41 -0.31 -1.66 7.80
N MET A 42 -1.57 -1.28 7.98
CA MET A 42 -2.72 -2.03 7.52
C MET A 42 -3.25 -1.42 6.23
N LEU A 43 -3.53 -2.27 5.25
CA LEU A 43 -4.15 -1.91 3.98
C LEU A 43 -5.51 -2.59 3.89
N LEU A 44 -6.58 -1.81 3.78
CA LEU A 44 -7.93 -2.31 3.51
C LEU A 44 -8.26 -2.00 2.06
N ASP A 45 -8.53 -3.04 1.26
CA ASP A 45 -8.92 -2.89 -0.13
C ASP A 45 -10.39 -3.27 -0.31
N TYR A 46 -11.21 -2.25 -0.57
CA TYR A 46 -12.64 -2.37 -0.81
C TYR A 46 -12.97 -2.60 -2.29
N ARG A 47 -11.99 -2.46 -3.19
CA ARG A 47 -12.17 -2.61 -4.63
C ARG A 47 -12.43 -4.06 -5.00
N ALA A 48 -13.20 -4.27 -6.07
CA ALA A 48 -13.45 -5.61 -6.61
C ALA A 48 -12.14 -6.32 -6.99
N ALA A 49 -11.18 -5.58 -7.54
CA ALA A 49 -9.85 -6.10 -7.90
C ALA A 49 -9.08 -6.61 -6.67
N GLY A 50 -9.13 -5.89 -5.55
CA GLY A 50 -8.48 -6.29 -4.30
C GLY A 50 -9.10 -7.55 -3.69
N GLN A 51 -10.42 -7.67 -3.78
CA GLN A 51 -11.15 -8.87 -3.37
C GLN A 51 -10.80 -10.09 -4.24
N GLU A 52 -10.79 -9.93 -5.57
CA GLU A 52 -10.40 -11.00 -6.50
C GLU A 52 -8.96 -11.44 -6.25
N ALA A 53 -8.06 -10.49 -5.96
CA ALA A 53 -6.66 -10.76 -5.68
C ALA A 53 -6.49 -11.58 -4.38
N ALA A 54 -7.24 -11.25 -3.33
CA ALA A 54 -7.26 -12.03 -2.08
C ALA A 54 -7.74 -13.46 -2.34
N ASP A 55 -8.84 -13.63 -3.08
CA ASP A 55 -9.40 -14.95 -3.38
C ASP A 55 -8.43 -15.81 -4.21
N GLN A 56 -7.71 -15.20 -5.17
CA GLN A 56 -6.66 -15.89 -5.92
C GLN A 56 -5.45 -16.25 -5.04
N PHE A 57 -5.04 -15.35 -4.15
CA PHE A 57 -3.93 -15.59 -3.23
C PHE A 57 -4.23 -16.74 -2.26
N LEU A 58 -5.46 -16.83 -1.75
CA LEU A 58 -5.90 -17.95 -0.89
C LEU A 58 -5.86 -19.30 -1.62
N ARG A 59 -6.08 -19.32 -2.93
CA ARG A 59 -6.06 -20.55 -3.74
C ARG A 59 -4.67 -20.97 -4.20
N HIS A 60 -3.82 -20.02 -4.56
CA HIS A 60 -2.57 -20.29 -5.28
C HIS A 60 -1.30 -19.82 -4.57
N HIS A 61 -1.44 -19.05 -3.49
CA HIS A 61 -0.33 -18.42 -2.75
C HIS A 61 0.64 -17.61 -3.62
N ASP A 62 0.17 -17.09 -4.76
CA ASP A 62 0.98 -16.30 -5.69
C ASP A 62 1.02 -14.82 -5.29
N ARG A 63 2.10 -14.42 -4.62
CA ARG A 63 2.33 -13.04 -4.19
C ARG A 63 2.55 -12.06 -5.34
N LYS A 64 3.10 -12.51 -6.47
CA LYS A 64 3.35 -11.63 -7.62
C LYS A 64 2.03 -11.27 -8.30
N ALA A 65 1.16 -12.26 -8.46
CA ALA A 65 -0.20 -12.04 -8.97
C ALA A 65 -1.00 -11.10 -8.06
N LEU A 66 -0.87 -11.27 -6.74
CA LEU A 66 -1.50 -10.38 -5.75
C LEU A 66 -1.09 -8.91 -5.96
N ALA A 67 0.22 -8.61 -5.96
CA ALA A 67 0.69 -7.24 -6.16
C ALA A 67 0.28 -6.66 -7.52
N ALA A 68 0.35 -7.45 -8.59
CA ALA A 68 -0.05 -7.00 -9.93
C ALA A 68 -1.53 -6.59 -9.99
N ARG A 69 -2.41 -7.30 -9.28
CA ARG A 69 -3.85 -6.98 -9.22
C ARG A 69 -4.15 -5.75 -8.37
N LEU A 70 -3.38 -5.54 -7.30
CA LEU A 70 -3.53 -4.36 -6.44
C LEU A 70 -2.98 -3.09 -7.08
N ASN A 71 -2.05 -3.21 -8.04
CA ASN A 71 -1.45 -2.11 -8.81
C ASN A 71 -2.41 -1.51 -9.85
N GLN A 72 -3.52 -0.96 -9.36
CA GLN A 72 -4.53 -0.25 -10.13
C GLN A 72 -4.81 1.09 -9.44
N PRO A 73 -5.31 2.10 -10.16
CA PRO A 73 -5.80 3.32 -9.54
C PRO A 73 -6.78 3.04 -8.39
N ALA A 74 -6.71 3.84 -7.34
CA ALA A 74 -7.64 3.80 -6.22
C ALA A 74 -7.95 5.22 -5.76
N ARG A 75 -9.07 5.40 -5.08
CA ARG A 75 -9.18 6.50 -4.13
C ARG A 75 -8.51 6.02 -2.84
N VAL A 76 -7.47 6.74 -2.43
CA VAL A 76 -6.64 6.39 -1.28
C VAL A 76 -7.03 7.30 -0.12
N GLU A 77 -7.23 6.72 1.06
CA GLU A 77 -7.24 7.44 2.33
C GLU A 77 -6.13 6.92 3.24
N ILE A 78 -5.42 7.83 3.91
CA ILE A 78 -4.32 7.49 4.83
C ILE A 78 -4.60 8.11 6.19
N TRP A 79 -4.59 7.27 7.21
CA TRP A 79 -4.85 7.63 8.60
C TRP A 79 -3.75 7.10 9.51
N GLN A 80 -3.34 7.90 10.49
CA GLN A 80 -2.52 7.47 11.61
C GLN A 80 -3.45 7.23 12.82
N LEU A 81 -3.75 5.96 13.14
CA LEU A 81 -4.67 5.58 14.23
C LEU A 81 -3.98 5.56 15.61
N GLY A 82 -2.66 5.66 15.64
CA GLY A 82 -1.86 5.73 16.86
C GLY A 82 -0.39 5.91 16.55
N PRO A 83 0.49 6.02 17.57
CA PRO A 83 1.91 6.30 17.35
C PRO A 83 2.66 5.28 16.50
N GLN A 84 2.08 4.09 16.30
CA GLN A 84 2.67 2.98 15.55
C GLN A 84 1.65 2.24 14.68
N GLN A 85 0.55 2.90 14.29
CA GLN A 85 -0.47 2.28 13.47
C GLN A 85 -0.89 3.22 12.35
N LEU A 86 -0.65 2.77 11.12
CA LEU A 86 -1.05 3.43 9.90
C LEU A 86 -2.12 2.57 9.21
N LEU A 87 -3.22 3.20 8.83
CA LEU A 87 -4.27 2.60 8.03
C LEU A 87 -4.26 3.27 6.65
N VAL A 88 -4.25 2.43 5.61
CA VAL A 88 -4.43 2.83 4.23
C VAL A 88 -5.68 2.16 3.70
N GLU A 89 -6.63 2.95 3.23
CA GLU A 89 -7.87 2.46 2.63
C GLU A 89 -7.84 2.70 1.12
N LEU A 90 -8.21 1.67 0.36
CA LEU A 90 -8.29 1.70 -1.09
C LEU A 90 -9.73 1.48 -1.53
N ASP A 91 -10.32 2.51 -2.12
CA ASP A 91 -11.67 2.49 -2.68
C ASP A 91 -11.64 2.54 -4.21
N GLU A 92 -12.78 2.16 -4.80
CA GLU A 92 -13.01 2.30 -6.23
C GLU A 92 -12.87 3.76 -6.66
N THR A 93 -12.28 3.98 -7.83
CA THR A 93 -12.14 5.31 -8.42
C THR A 93 -12.49 5.29 -9.90
N ALA A 94 -13.19 6.32 -10.35
CA ALA A 94 -13.39 6.57 -11.78
C ALA A 94 -12.20 7.32 -12.41
N VAL A 95 -11.26 7.82 -11.60
CA VAL A 95 -10.10 8.60 -12.04
C VAL A 95 -8.94 7.65 -12.30
N THR A 96 -8.61 7.44 -13.57
CA THR A 96 -7.51 6.56 -14.01
C THR A 96 -6.21 7.29 -14.28
N ASP A 97 -6.27 8.58 -14.62
CA ASP A 97 -5.11 9.44 -14.83
C ASP A 97 -4.89 10.27 -13.57
N THR A 98 -3.94 9.85 -12.73
CA THR A 98 -3.69 10.44 -11.42
C THR A 98 -2.31 11.08 -11.39
N ASN A 99 -2.25 12.34 -10.95
CA ASN A 99 -0.97 13.00 -10.71
C ASN A 99 -0.31 12.55 -9.40
N THR A 100 -0.87 11.56 -8.70
CA THR A 100 -0.37 11.08 -7.40
C THR A 100 -0.11 9.58 -7.48
N VAL A 101 0.98 9.13 -6.86
CA VAL A 101 1.35 7.72 -6.78
C VAL A 101 1.51 7.32 -5.33
N LEU A 102 0.84 6.24 -4.91
CA LEU A 102 1.12 5.54 -3.66
C LEU A 102 2.04 4.36 -3.94
N TRP A 103 3.32 4.53 -3.61
CA TRP A 103 4.36 3.53 -3.78
C TRP A 103 4.59 2.75 -2.48
N MET A 104 4.69 1.43 -2.60
CA MET A 104 4.89 0.49 -1.50
C MET A 104 5.95 -0.54 -1.88
N GLY A 105 6.97 -0.75 -1.06
CA GLY A 105 7.95 -1.78 -1.36
C GLY A 105 9.23 -1.76 -0.55
N ALA A 106 10.14 -2.67 -0.91
CA ALA A 106 11.51 -2.65 -0.43
C ALA A 106 12.48 -2.19 -1.50
N THR A 107 13.37 -1.27 -1.14
CA THR A 107 14.46 -0.82 -1.99
C THR A 107 15.78 -1.42 -1.50
N ARG A 108 16.65 -1.82 -2.44
CA ARG A 108 18.08 -1.97 -2.14
C ARG A 108 18.65 -0.55 -2.13
N THR A 109 19.24 -0.14 -1.01
CA THR A 109 19.82 1.20 -0.80
C THR A 109 18.84 2.38 -0.92
N GLY A 110 17.93 2.54 0.05
CA GLY A 110 17.32 3.82 0.48
C GLY A 110 16.68 4.75 -0.55
N LYS A 111 16.63 4.40 -1.83
CA LYS A 111 16.07 5.24 -2.89
C LYS A 111 14.64 4.82 -3.11
N ILE A 112 13.75 5.31 -2.27
CA ILE A 112 12.38 5.56 -2.73
C ILE A 112 12.48 6.46 -3.97
N PRO A 113 11.56 6.37 -4.94
CA PRO A 113 11.32 7.48 -5.86
C PRO A 113 10.82 8.72 -5.09
N ALA A 114 11.66 9.29 -4.22
CA ALA A 114 11.39 10.53 -3.52
C ALA A 114 11.60 11.67 -4.51
N THR A 115 10.51 12.17 -5.07
CA THR A 115 10.50 13.40 -5.85
C THR A 115 10.40 14.60 -4.90
N ALA A 116 10.66 15.80 -5.40
CA ALA A 116 10.45 17.04 -4.64
C ALA A 116 8.99 17.25 -4.19
N ALA A 117 8.04 16.45 -4.70
CA ALA A 117 6.60 16.52 -4.41
C ALA A 117 6.12 15.35 -3.53
N THR A 118 6.94 14.92 -2.57
CA THR A 118 6.55 13.88 -1.61
C THR A 118 5.56 14.45 -0.59
N ILE A 119 4.34 13.91 -0.56
CA ILE A 119 3.26 14.28 0.37
C ILE A 119 3.41 13.52 1.69
N PHE A 120 3.72 12.23 1.60
CA PHE A 120 3.86 11.34 2.75
C PHE A 120 4.99 10.35 2.47
N CYS A 121 5.79 10.03 3.49
CA CYS A 121 6.83 9.04 3.38
C CYS A 121 7.10 8.39 4.75
N GLN A 122 7.07 7.07 4.77
CA GLN A 122 7.61 6.25 5.84
C GLN A 122 8.67 5.31 5.30
N GLU A 123 9.80 5.26 6.00
CA GLU A 123 10.93 4.38 5.71
C GLU A 123 11.34 3.60 6.93
N LYS A 124 11.69 2.33 6.73
CA LYS A 124 12.31 1.52 7.78
C LYS A 124 13.43 0.62 7.24
N PRO A 125 14.61 0.63 7.88
CA PRO A 125 15.63 -0.37 7.60
C PRO A 125 15.15 -1.77 7.98
N VAL A 126 15.14 -2.69 7.01
CA VAL A 126 14.85 -4.13 7.20
C VAL A 126 16.16 -4.89 7.39
N SER A 127 17.24 -4.44 6.76
CA SER A 127 18.60 -4.93 6.96
C SER A 127 19.60 -3.85 6.58
N ALA A 128 20.90 -4.11 6.76
CA ALA A 128 21.98 -3.19 6.35
C ALA A 128 21.93 -2.77 4.87
N ARG A 129 21.14 -3.44 4.01
CA ARG A 129 21.05 -3.15 2.57
C ARG A 129 19.62 -3.03 2.03
N LYS A 130 18.59 -3.22 2.86
CA LYS A 130 17.17 -3.24 2.42
C LYS A 130 16.35 -2.30 3.30
N THR A 131 15.60 -1.40 2.68
CA THR A 131 14.69 -0.46 3.36
C THR A 131 13.28 -0.72 2.87
N ALA A 132 12.33 -0.95 3.77
CA ALA A 132 10.90 -0.94 3.48
C ALA A 132 10.42 0.51 3.44
N ALA A 133 9.51 0.81 2.52
CA ALA A 133 9.10 2.16 2.24
C ALA A 133 7.65 2.23 1.74
N LEU A 134 6.94 3.23 2.26
CA LEU A 134 5.58 3.60 1.86
C LEU A 134 5.62 5.10 1.59
N ALA A 135 5.36 5.50 0.36
CA ALA A 135 5.45 6.90 -0.04
C ALA A 135 4.28 7.30 -0.93
N LEU A 136 3.77 8.50 -0.69
CA LEU A 136 2.81 9.18 -1.53
C LEU A 136 3.46 10.43 -2.12
N TYR A 137 3.47 10.56 -3.44
CA TYR A 137 4.10 11.70 -4.12
C TYR A 137 3.36 12.08 -5.40
N GLU A 138 3.53 13.32 -5.83
CA GLU A 138 3.03 13.79 -7.12
C GLU A 138 4.03 13.53 -8.25
N VAL A 139 3.51 13.25 -9.45
CA VAL A 139 4.25 13.00 -10.71
C VAL A 139 4.06 14.12 -11.71
#